data_AF-J7QKY3-F1
#
_entry.id   AF-J7QKY3-F1
#
_cell.length_a   1.000
_cell.length_b   1.000
_cell.length_c   1.000
_cell.angle_alpha   90.00
_cell.angle_beta   90.00
_cell.angle_gamma   90.00
#
_symmetry.space_group_name_H-M   'P 1'
#
loop_
_entity.id
_entity.type
_entity.pdbx_description
1 polymer ?
#
loop_
_entity_poly.entity_id
_entity_poly.type
_entity_poly.pdbx_seq_one_letter_code
_entity_poly.pdbx_strand_id
1 'polypeptide(L)' 'MSLPQAGKCCSCGTCMDALGLPAEQMIEGTERSTMDALAAATIAGDKVLVF' A
#
# COMPACT_ATOMS: atom_id res chain seq x y z
N MET A 1 5.56 16.80 -2.65
CA MET A 1 4.22 16.65 -3.23
C MET A 1 3.55 15.52 -2.46
N SER A 2 2.71 15.85 -1.48
CA SER A 2 2.13 14.90 -0.52
C SER A 2 0.82 14.31 -1.05
N LEU A 3 0.49 13.08 -0.63
CA LEU A 3 -0.79 12.45 -0.97
C LEU A 3 -1.99 13.19 -0.34
N PRO A 4 -3.13 13.31 -1.04
CA PRO A 4 -4.36 13.82 -0.45
C PRO A 4 -4.85 12.89 0.67
N GLN A 5 -5.17 13.48 1.82
CA GLN A 5 -5.14 12.83 3.15
C GLN A 5 -6.36 11.96 3.51
N ALA A 6 -7.25 11.64 2.56
CA ALA A 6 -8.50 10.94 2.86
C ALA A 6 -8.38 9.41 2.84
N GLY A 7 -7.40 8.84 2.12
CA GLY A 7 -7.25 7.40 1.94
C GLY A 7 -5.90 6.89 2.45
N LYS A 8 -5.91 5.74 3.13
CA LYS A 8 -4.69 5.02 3.48
C LYS A 8 -4.07 4.41 2.21
N CYS A 9 -2.82 4.73 1.92
CA CYS A 9 -2.10 4.21 0.75
C CYS A 9 -1.00 3.24 1.20
N CYS A 10 -1.09 1.99 0.72
CA CYS A 10 -0.17 0.91 1.08
C CYS A 10 0.54 0.38 -0.15
N SER A 11 1.85 0.15 -0.04
CA SER A 11 2.68 -0.45 -1.09
C SER A 11 3.11 -1.85 -0.66
N CYS A 12 2.75 -2.89 -1.42
CA CYS A 12 3.10 -4.27 -1.08
C CYS A 12 4.63 -4.46 -1.11
N GLY A 13 5.21 -4.84 0.03
CA GLY A 13 6.65 -4.96 0.19
C GLY A 13 7.30 -6.00 -0.73
N THR A 14 6.68 -7.16 -0.93
CA THR A 14 7.22 -8.19 -1.83
C THR A 14 7.18 -7.77 -3.29
N CYS A 15 6.15 -7.01 -3.69
CA CYS A 15 6.09 -6.41 -5.02
C CYS A 15 7.16 -5.32 -5.20
N MET A 16 7.39 -4.50 -4.18
CA MET A 16 8.47 -3.49 -4.20
C MET A 16 9.84 -4.17 -4.36
N ASP A 17 10.12 -5.21 -3.59
CA ASP A 17 11.38 -5.97 -3.69
C ASP A 17 11.57 -6.56 -5.09
N ALA A 18 10.51 -7.16 -5.66
CA ALA A 18 10.55 -7.73 -7.01
C ALA A 18 10.81 -6.68 -8.10
N LEU A 19 10.36 -5.44 -7.89
CA LEU A 19 10.59 -4.31 -8.80
C LEU A 19 11.87 -3.53 -8.50
N GLY A 20 12.61 -3.89 -7.45
CA GLY A 20 13.81 -3.17 -7.01
C GLY A 20 13.51 -1.74 -6.53
N LEU A 21 12.34 -1.53 -5.90
CA LEU A 21 11.90 -0.24 -5.37
C LEU A 21 12.25 -0.13 -3.88
N PRO A 22 13.31 0.60 -3.51
CA PRO A 22 13.74 0.70 -2.14
C PRO A 22 12.86 1.72 -1.38
N ALA A 23 12.75 1.57 -0.06
CA ALA A 23 11.82 2.35 0.77
C ALA A 23 12.12 3.86 0.74
N GLU A 24 13.37 4.24 0.50
CA GLU A 24 13.84 5.62 0.41
C GLU A 24 13.28 6.37 -0.80
N GLN A 25 12.74 5.66 -1.79
CA GLN A 25 12.08 6.24 -2.97
C GLN A 25 10.56 6.38 -2.80
N MET A 26 10.00 5.98 -1.66
CA MET A 26 8.58 6.11 -1.38
C MET A 26 8.17 7.58 -1.23
N ILE A 27 6.98 7.90 -1.75
CA ILE A 27 6.40 9.23 -1.56
C ILE A 27 5.81 9.36 -0.16
N GLU A 28 5.85 10.58 0.39
CA GLU A 28 5.26 10.89 1.69
C GLU A 28 3.76 10.55 1.74
N GLY A 29 3.35 9.87 2.82
CA GLY A 29 1.97 9.42 3.02
C GLY A 29 1.67 8.01 2.52
N THR A 30 2.67 7.29 2.00
CA THR A 30 2.59 5.85 1.72
C THR A 30 3.26 5.02 2.80
N GLU A 31 2.75 3.82 3.07
CA GLU A 31 3.42 2.85 3.93
C GLU A 31 3.82 1.59 3.16
N ARG A 32 4.99 1.03 3.46
CA ARG A 32 5.35 -0.32 3.02
C ARG A 32 4.53 -1.32 3.84
N SER A 33 3.85 -2.22 3.15
CA SER A 33 2.83 -3.11 3.71
C SER A 33 3.08 -4.57 3.35
N THR A 34 2.18 -5.45 3.80
CA THR A 34 2.25 -6.90 3.62
C THR A 34 0.97 -7.45 3.01
N MET A 35 1.03 -8.69 2.50
CA MET A 35 -0.17 -9.40 2.05
C MET A 35 -1.17 -9.63 3.19
N ASP A 36 -0.71 -9.84 4.43
CA ASP A 36 -1.59 -9.98 5.59
C ASP A 36 -2.34 -8.67 5.89
N ALA A 37 -1.67 -7.52 5.76
CA ALA A 37 -2.31 -6.22 5.92
C ALA A 37 -3.36 -5.96 4.83
N LEU A 38 -3.10 -6.38 3.59
CA LEU A 38 -4.09 -6.36 2.51
C LEU A 38 -5.29 -7.26 2.83
N ALA A 39 -5.05 -8.50 3.26
CA ALA A 39 -6.10 -9.43 3.63
C ALA A 39 -6.98 -8.87 4.76
N ALA A 40 -6.37 -8.29 5.80
CA ALA A 40 -7.10 -7.65 6.89
C ALA A 40 -7.97 -6.48 6.39
N ALA A 41 -7.44 -5.63 5.52
CA ALA A 41 -8.19 -4.53 4.93
C ALA A 41 -9.35 -5.01 4.04
N THR A 42 -9.14 -6.09 3.28
CA THR A 42 -10.17 -6.73 2.47
C THR A 42 -11.29 -7.31 3.32
N ILE A 43 -10.98 -7.97 4.43
CA ILE A 43 -11.98 -8.52 5.35
C ILE A 43 -12.79 -7.40 6.02
N ALA A 44 -12.12 -6.29 6.37
CA ALA A 44 -12.76 -5.16 7.02
C ALA A 44 -13.61 -4.28 6.08
N GLY A 45 -13.37 -4.34 4.76
CA GLY A 45 -14.07 -3.52 3.77
C GLY A 45 -15.38 -4.13 3.30
N ASP A 46 -16.44 -3.32 3.17
CA ASP A 46 -17.72 -3.77 2.62
C ASP A 46 -17.64 -4.18 1.14
N LYS A 47 -16.68 -3.59 0.41
CA LYS A 47 -16.45 -3.81 -1.02
C LYS A 47 -14.96 -3.73 -1.33
N VAL A 48 -14.55 -4.52 -2.32
CA VAL A 48 -13.21 -4.49 -2.90
C VAL A 48 -13.33 -4.14 -4.38
N LEU A 49 -12.56 -3.14 -4.81
CA LEU A 49 -12.41 -2.75 -6.20
C LEU A 49 -11.01 -3.12 -6.67
N VAL A 50 -10.88 -3.83 -7.79
CA VAL A 50 -9.60 -4.26 -8.37
C VAL A 50 -9.46 -3.61 -9.75
N PHE A 51 -8.29 -3.05 -10.04
CA PHE A 51 -7.95 -2.30 -11.25
C PHE A 51 -6.75 -2.93 -11.96
#